data_AF-A0A520JSM7-F1
#
_entry.id   AF-A0A520JSM7-F1
#
_cell.length_a   1.000
_cell.length_b   1.000
_cell.length_c   1.000
_cell.angle_alpha   90.00
_cell.angle_beta   90.00
_cell.angle_gamma   90.00
#
_symmetry.space_group_name_H-M   'P 1'
#
loop_
_entity.id
_entity.type
_entity.pdbx_description
1 polymer ?
#
loop_
_entity_poly.entity_id
_entity_poly.type
_entity_poly.pdbx_seq_one_letter_code
_entity_poly.pdbx_strand_id
1 'polypeptide(L)'
;MVTALFRRLLGPAIDGLAPSLRAVHDEDDDQVWKGLAEIRASDNPFARLLCRIMCLPARGSGVPVTVRFERRGDTEHWHRRFGDRQYRSTLQIRHGRLIERMGPAANSFDVSVVDGALHMDLVGFRFLGVPLPRWARPACHAVEQGQDREFRFDIPVYLPLFGRVIHYRGRLERIDE
;
A
#
# COMPACT_ATOMS: atom_id res chain seq x y z
N MET A 1 -11.73 21.35 8.52
CA MET A 1 -11.07 20.04 8.66
C MET A 1 -11.43 19.22 7.45
N VAL A 2 -10.42 18.71 6.75
CA VAL A 2 -10.64 17.86 5.57
C VAL A 2 -10.58 16.44 6.07
N THR A 3 -11.73 15.76 6.11
CA THR A 3 -11.83 14.39 6.59
C THR A 3 -10.85 13.47 5.87
N ALA A 4 -10.07 12.70 6.63
CA ALA A 4 -9.16 11.66 6.15
C ALA A 4 -9.76 10.81 5.01
N LEU A 5 -8.91 10.43 4.05
CA LEU A 5 -9.34 9.78 2.81
C LEU A 5 -10.02 8.43 3.11
N PHE A 6 -9.44 7.62 3.99
CA PHE A 6 -10.00 6.31 4.33
C PHE A 6 -11.32 6.44 5.08
N ARG A 7 -11.51 7.44 5.93
CA ARG A 7 -12.80 7.70 6.60
C ARG A 7 -13.89 8.01 5.58
N ARG A 8 -13.59 8.81 4.56
CA ARG A 8 -14.52 9.11 3.46
C ARG A 8 -14.86 7.88 2.61
N LEU A 9 -13.91 6.95 2.46
CA LEU A 9 -14.09 5.72 1.68
C LEU A 9 -14.88 4.66 2.45
N LEU A 10 -14.51 4.41 3.70
CA LEU A 10 -15.02 3.32 4.54
C LEU A 10 -16.28 3.72 5.33
N GLY A 11 -16.53 5.02 5.51
CA GLY A 11 -17.59 5.50 6.39
C GLY A 11 -17.44 4.88 7.79
N PRO A 12 -18.55 4.53 8.48
CA PRO A 12 -18.57 3.92 9.82
C PRO A 12 -17.62 2.71 10.00
N ALA A 13 -17.31 1.97 8.94
CA ALA A 13 -16.47 0.78 9.04
C ALA A 13 -15.05 1.07 9.55
N ILE A 14 -14.52 2.29 9.36
CA ILE A 14 -13.16 2.64 9.86
C ILE A 14 -13.06 2.53 11.38
N ASP A 15 -14.17 2.68 12.12
CA ASP A 15 -14.18 2.64 13.58
C ASP A 15 -13.88 1.23 14.10
N GLY A 16 -14.03 0.21 13.24
CA GLY A 16 -13.68 -1.17 13.53
C GLY A 16 -12.19 -1.48 13.40
N LEU A 17 -11.37 -0.58 12.82
CA LEU A 17 -9.93 -0.80 12.71
C LEU A 17 -9.26 -0.81 14.09
N ALA A 18 -8.19 -1.58 14.21
CA ALA A 18 -7.32 -1.53 15.38
C ALA A 18 -6.81 -0.09 15.63
N PRO A 19 -6.61 0.33 16.91
CA PRO A 19 -6.25 1.71 17.23
C PRO A 19 -5.05 2.27 16.47
N SER A 20 -3.98 1.49 16.28
CA SER A 20 -2.82 1.93 15.51
C SER A 20 -3.13 2.16 14.03
N LEU A 21 -3.99 1.34 13.42
CA LEU A 21 -4.44 1.58 12.03
C LEU A 21 -5.38 2.77 11.92
N ARG A 22 -6.22 3.01 12.92
CA ARG A 22 -7.03 4.25 12.98
C ARG A 22 -6.13 5.48 13.05
N ALA A 23 -5.08 5.45 13.85
CA ALA A 23 -4.11 6.54 13.90
C ALA A 23 -3.48 6.78 12.51
N VAL A 24 -3.14 5.72 11.78
CA VAL A 24 -2.61 5.84 10.41
C VAL A 24 -3.65 6.40 9.43
N HIS A 25 -4.91 5.96 9.47
CA HIS A 25 -5.86 6.16 8.36
C HIS A 25 -7.02 7.12 8.63
N ASP A 26 -7.25 7.50 9.89
CA ASP A 26 -8.38 8.32 10.35
C ASP A 26 -7.95 9.69 10.90
N GLU A 27 -6.64 9.97 10.94
CA GLU A 27 -6.11 11.28 11.30
C GLU A 27 -5.89 12.17 10.06
N ASP A 28 -6.01 13.48 10.23
CA ASP A 28 -5.86 14.48 9.15
C ASP A 28 -4.41 14.97 8.99
N ASP A 29 -3.54 14.72 9.98
CA ASP A 29 -2.16 15.24 10.00
C ASP A 29 -1.18 14.40 9.17
N ASP A 30 -0.12 15.03 8.67
CA ASP A 30 1.02 14.33 8.08
C ASP A 30 1.70 13.44 9.13
N GLN A 31 2.07 12.22 8.73
CA GLN A 31 2.67 11.24 9.65
C GLN A 31 3.86 10.53 9.04
N VAL A 32 4.82 10.15 9.88
CA VAL A 32 5.94 9.30 9.49
C VAL A 32 5.96 8.05 10.36
N TRP A 33 6.16 6.90 9.71
CA TRP A 33 6.18 5.60 10.34
C TRP A 33 7.47 4.87 9.93
N LYS A 34 8.17 4.25 10.88
CA LYS A 34 9.45 3.56 10.66
C LYS A 34 9.44 2.15 11.23
N GLY A 35 10.25 1.28 10.63
CA GLY A 35 10.44 -0.07 11.15
C GLY A 35 11.22 -0.95 10.19
N LEU A 36 10.90 -2.25 10.17
CA LEU A 36 11.65 -3.26 9.43
C LEU A 36 10.71 -4.12 8.58
N ALA A 37 11.21 -4.54 7.41
CA ALA A 37 10.52 -5.45 6.51
C ALA A 37 11.36 -6.64 6.08
N GLU A 38 10.67 -7.74 5.80
CA GLU A 38 11.17 -8.87 5.04
C GLU A 38 10.59 -8.80 3.63
N ILE A 39 11.46 -8.78 2.62
CA ILE A 39 11.08 -8.68 1.21
C ILE A 39 11.57 -9.93 0.48
N ARG A 40 10.62 -10.68 -0.06
CA ARG A 40 10.85 -11.83 -0.92
C ARG A 40 10.47 -11.48 -2.34
N ALA A 41 11.45 -11.30 -3.22
CA ALA A 41 11.23 -11.08 -4.65
C ALA A 41 11.50 -12.34 -5.46
N SER A 42 10.78 -12.53 -6.56
CA SER A 42 10.99 -13.65 -7.48
C SER A 42 12.33 -13.59 -8.21
N ASP A 43 12.85 -14.76 -8.57
CA ASP A 43 14.03 -14.90 -9.41
C ASP A 43 13.72 -14.78 -10.91
N ASN A 44 12.44 -14.77 -11.28
CA ASN A 44 12.01 -14.59 -12.67
C ASN A 44 12.53 -13.25 -13.25
N PRO A 45 13.26 -13.25 -14.39
CA PRO A 45 13.77 -12.04 -15.02
C PRO A 45 12.69 -10.99 -15.32
N PHE A 46 11.50 -11.40 -15.73
CA PHE A 46 10.37 -10.49 -15.98
C PHE A 46 9.89 -9.82 -14.69
N ALA A 47 9.77 -10.59 -13.60
CA ALA A 47 9.41 -10.03 -12.29
C ALA A 47 10.48 -9.04 -11.81
N ARG A 48 11.77 -9.35 -12.00
CA ARG A 48 12.86 -8.43 -11.66
C ARG A 48 12.82 -7.14 -12.49
N LEU A 49 12.52 -7.23 -13.78
CA LEU A 49 12.37 -6.07 -14.65
C LEU A 49 11.19 -5.20 -14.20
N LEU A 50 10.04 -5.80 -13.92
CA LEU A 50 8.87 -5.07 -13.42
C LEU A 50 9.18 -4.37 -12.09
N CYS A 51 9.83 -5.06 -11.14
CA CYS A 51 10.26 -4.45 -9.88
C CYS A 51 11.21 -3.28 -10.10
N ARG A 52 12.08 -3.32 -11.12
CA ARG A 52 12.98 -2.19 -11.46
C ARG A 52 12.21 -1.02 -12.05
N ILE A 53 11.32 -1.27 -13.03
CA ILE A 53 10.50 -0.23 -13.67
C ILE A 53 9.64 0.50 -12.63
N MET A 54 9.12 -0.25 -11.67
CA MET A 54 8.24 0.26 -10.61
C MET A 54 9.00 0.72 -9.34
N CYS A 55 10.33 0.67 -9.34
CA CYS A 55 11.19 0.99 -8.19
C CYS A 55 10.81 0.26 -6.89
N LEU A 56 10.29 -0.97 -7.00
CA LEU A 56 9.86 -1.78 -5.86
C LEU A 56 11.04 -2.21 -4.98
N PRO A 57 10.80 -2.55 -3.69
CA PRO A 57 11.84 -2.91 -2.74
C PRO A 57 12.76 -4.03 -3.23
N ALA A 58 14.04 -3.96 -2.86
CA ALA A 58 14.99 -5.05 -3.10
C ALA A 58 14.74 -6.21 -2.13
N ARG A 59 15.08 -7.44 -2.52
CA ARG A 59 15.00 -8.60 -1.62
C ARG A 59 15.92 -8.39 -0.41
N GLY A 60 15.47 -8.82 0.77
CA GLY A 60 16.26 -8.71 1.99
C GLY A 60 15.45 -9.05 3.23
N SER A 61 16.15 -9.33 4.33
CA SER A 61 15.57 -9.49 5.66
C SER A 61 16.01 -8.33 6.54
N GLY A 62 15.12 -7.82 7.39
CA GLY A 62 15.42 -6.68 8.25
C GLY A 62 15.71 -5.39 7.49
N VAL A 63 15.07 -5.19 6.32
CA VAL A 63 15.26 -3.98 5.51
C VAL A 63 14.61 -2.80 6.23
N PRO A 64 15.34 -1.71 6.51
CA PRO A 64 14.76 -0.50 7.10
C PRO A 64 13.66 0.08 6.21
N VAL A 65 12.53 0.41 6.83
CA VAL A 65 11.38 1.01 6.14
C VAL A 65 11.04 2.34 6.77
N THR A 66 10.72 3.31 5.93
CA THR A 66 10.10 4.58 6.34
C THR A 66 8.95 4.87 5.39
N VAL A 67 7.77 5.12 5.94
CA VAL A 67 6.59 5.53 5.20
C VAL A 67 6.14 6.88 5.72
N ARG A 68 6.06 7.86 4.84
CA ARG A 68 5.47 9.17 5.12
C ARG A 68 4.13 9.27 4.42
N PHE A 69 3.10 9.56 5.19
CA PHE A 69 1.74 9.79 4.73
C PHE A 69 1.51 11.29 4.73
N GLU A 70 1.45 11.91 3.56
CA GLU A 70 1.13 13.33 3.42
C GLU A 70 -0.31 13.52 2.95
N ARG A 71 -1.08 14.32 3.68
CA ARG A 71 -2.51 14.53 3.40
C ARG A 71 -2.71 15.88 2.74
N ARG A 72 -3.28 15.88 1.53
CA ARG A 72 -3.47 17.08 0.73
C ARG A 72 -4.88 17.10 0.14
N GLY A 73 -5.77 17.82 0.81
CA GLY A 73 -7.16 17.95 0.36
C GLY A 73 -7.84 16.60 0.25
N ASP A 74 -8.36 16.25 -0.94
CA ASP A 74 -9.04 14.99 -1.19
C ASP A 74 -8.11 13.82 -1.55
N THR A 75 -6.79 14.03 -1.46
CA THR A 75 -5.75 13.07 -1.83
C THR A 75 -4.76 12.79 -0.71
N GLU A 76 -4.17 11.60 -0.72
CA GLU A 76 -3.03 11.26 0.12
C GLU A 76 -1.82 10.93 -0.74
N HIS A 77 -0.64 11.38 -0.33
CA HIS A 77 0.62 11.10 -0.98
C HIS A 77 1.47 10.24 -0.06
N TRP A 78 1.73 9.02 -0.48
CA TRP A 78 2.52 8.08 0.29
C TRP A 78 3.93 8.06 -0.26
N HIS A 79 4.91 8.35 0.58
CA HIS A 79 6.32 8.27 0.25
C HIS A 79 6.93 7.10 1.02
N ARG A 80 7.42 6.10 0.29
CA ARG A 80 7.88 4.85 0.87
C ARG A 80 9.36 4.68 0.56
N ARG A 81 10.17 4.47 1.59
CA ARG A 81 11.58 4.13 1.49
C ARG A 81 11.82 2.77 2.10
N PHE A 82 12.43 1.87 1.33
CA PHE A 82 12.83 0.52 1.73
C PHE A 82 14.34 0.38 1.44
N GLY A 83 15.15 0.50 2.49
CA GLY A 83 16.61 0.64 2.35
C GLY A 83 16.97 1.82 1.46
N ASP A 84 17.69 1.54 0.37
CA ASP A 84 18.12 2.55 -0.62
C ASP A 84 17.11 2.82 -1.72
N ARG A 85 15.99 2.08 -1.76
CA ARG A 85 14.94 2.28 -2.77
C ARG A 85 13.82 3.13 -2.21
N GLN A 86 13.32 4.03 -3.04
CA GLN A 86 12.16 4.84 -2.72
C GLN A 86 11.18 4.86 -3.88
N TYR A 87 9.91 4.90 -3.54
CA TYR A 87 8.82 5.08 -4.48
C TYR A 87 7.68 5.83 -3.80
N ARG A 88 6.87 6.50 -4.62
CA ARG A 88 5.78 7.34 -4.16
C ARG A 88 4.50 7.01 -4.89
N SER A 89 3.39 7.17 -4.21
CA SER A 89 2.08 7.07 -4.82
C SER A 89 1.15 8.19 -4.37
N THR A 90 0.13 8.44 -5.19
CA THR A 90 -0.97 9.33 -4.85
C THR A 90 -2.26 8.54 -4.82
N LEU A 91 -2.96 8.62 -3.72
CA LEU A 91 -4.22 7.95 -3.44
C LEU A 91 -5.36 8.97 -3.53
N GLN A 92 -6.46 8.56 -4.14
CA GLN A 92 -7.68 9.35 -4.26
C GLN A 92 -8.89 8.42 -4.37
N ILE A 93 -10.08 8.90 -4.00
CA ILE A 93 -11.33 8.16 -4.19
C ILE A 93 -11.91 8.45 -5.57
N ARG A 94 -12.24 7.42 -6.35
CA ARG A 94 -13.01 7.54 -7.59
C ARG A 94 -13.99 6.39 -7.71
N HIS A 95 -15.27 6.70 -7.95
CA HIS A 95 -16.35 5.71 -8.13
C HIS A 95 -16.41 4.68 -6.98
N GLY A 96 -16.30 5.16 -5.73
CA GLY A 96 -16.35 4.29 -4.54
C GLY A 96 -15.12 3.40 -4.32
N ARG A 97 -14.04 3.62 -5.08
CA ARG A 97 -12.80 2.84 -4.97
C ARG A 97 -11.61 3.71 -4.63
N LEU A 98 -10.64 3.11 -3.97
CA LEU A 98 -9.33 3.71 -3.74
C LEU A 98 -8.49 3.56 -5.02
N ILE A 99 -8.11 4.68 -5.62
CA ILE A 99 -7.21 4.69 -6.78
C ILE A 99 -5.84 5.14 -6.33
N GLU A 100 -4.88 4.22 -6.37
CA GLU A 100 -3.47 4.51 -6.13
C GLU A 100 -2.73 4.66 -7.45
N ARG A 101 -2.11 5.81 -7.68
CA ARG A 101 -1.24 6.06 -8.83
C ARG A 101 0.21 6.03 -8.41
N MET A 102 1.01 5.18 -9.05
CA MET A 102 2.43 5.03 -8.81
C MET A 102 3.17 4.99 -10.15
N GLY A 103 3.76 6.13 -10.54
CA GLY A 103 4.39 6.27 -11.85
C GLY A 103 3.42 5.94 -13.00
N PRO A 104 3.75 5.03 -13.93
CA PRO A 104 2.89 4.66 -15.05
C PRO A 104 1.72 3.74 -14.66
N ALA A 105 1.68 3.24 -13.42
CA ALA A 105 0.65 2.33 -12.95
C ALA A 105 -0.45 3.07 -12.18
N ALA A 106 -1.70 2.69 -12.42
CA ALA A 106 -2.84 3.07 -11.59
C ALA A 106 -3.57 1.82 -11.13
N ASN A 107 -3.56 1.60 -9.82
CA ASN A 107 -4.20 0.50 -9.13
C ASN A 107 -5.58 0.95 -8.63
N SER A 108 -6.61 0.12 -8.82
CA SER A 108 -7.92 0.33 -8.21
C SER A 108 -8.15 -0.73 -7.15
N PHE A 109 -8.36 -0.33 -5.91
CA PHE A 109 -8.63 -1.22 -4.79
C PHE A 109 -10.07 -1.09 -4.30
N ASP A 110 -10.67 -2.25 -4.01
CA ASP A 110 -11.78 -2.33 -3.08
C ASP A 110 -11.17 -2.43 -1.67
N VAL A 111 -11.67 -1.62 -0.74
CA VAL A 111 -11.10 -1.49 0.60
C VAL A 111 -12.15 -1.86 1.62
N SER A 112 -11.80 -2.70 2.58
CA SER A 112 -12.71 -3.19 3.62
C SER A 112 -12.00 -3.31 4.96
N VAL A 113 -12.81 -3.35 6.02
CA VAL A 113 -12.34 -3.61 7.39
C VAL A 113 -12.88 -4.98 7.80
N VAL A 114 -11.97 -5.88 8.18
CA VAL A 114 -12.30 -7.25 8.61
C VAL A 114 -11.47 -7.55 9.86
N ASP A 115 -12.11 -7.92 10.96
CA ASP A 115 -11.45 -8.30 12.22
C ASP A 115 -10.39 -7.28 12.71
N GLY A 116 -10.66 -5.99 12.54
CA GLY A 116 -9.74 -4.91 12.92
C GLY A 116 -8.57 -4.67 11.97
N ALA A 117 -8.50 -5.42 10.86
CA ALA A 117 -7.52 -5.25 9.80
C ALA A 117 -8.09 -4.46 8.61
N LEU A 118 -7.23 -3.75 7.92
CA LEU A 118 -7.53 -3.10 6.65
C LEU A 118 -7.16 -4.03 5.50
N HIS A 119 -8.14 -4.38 4.67
CA HIS A 119 -7.92 -5.19 3.47
C HIS A 119 -8.03 -4.28 2.24
N MET A 120 -7.05 -4.41 1.34
CA MET A 120 -6.96 -3.69 0.08
C MET A 120 -6.82 -4.70 -1.06
N ASP A 121 -7.94 -4.97 -1.70
CA ASP A 121 -8.05 -5.92 -2.79
C ASP A 121 -7.91 -5.22 -4.13
N LEU A 122 -6.84 -5.54 -4.87
CA LEU A 122 -6.67 -4.99 -6.21
C LEU A 122 -7.76 -5.58 -7.11
N VAL A 123 -8.62 -4.72 -7.64
CA VAL A 123 -9.73 -5.08 -8.55
C VAL A 123 -9.58 -4.50 -9.95
N GLY A 124 -8.72 -3.49 -10.13
CA GLY A 124 -8.42 -2.88 -11.42
C GLY A 124 -6.96 -2.45 -11.54
N PHE A 125 -6.44 -2.43 -12.75
CA PHE A 125 -5.07 -1.99 -13.02
C PHE A 125 -5.00 -1.32 -14.39
N ARG A 126 -4.32 -0.18 -14.47
CA ARG A 126 -3.96 0.48 -15.71
C ARG A 126 -2.45 0.66 -15.77
N PHE A 127 -1.87 0.44 -16.94
CA PHE A 127 -0.47 0.75 -17.22
C PHE A 127 -0.40 1.69 -18.40
N LEU A 128 0.28 2.83 -18.24
CA LEU A 128 0.33 3.90 -19.26
C LEU A 128 -1.07 4.35 -19.72
N GLY A 129 -2.04 4.36 -18.79
CA GLY A 129 -3.43 4.73 -19.07
C GLY A 129 -4.30 3.60 -19.64
N VAL A 130 -3.71 2.50 -20.11
CA VAL A 130 -4.45 1.37 -20.71
C VAL A 130 -4.90 0.40 -19.62
N PRO A 131 -6.20 0.06 -19.52
CA PRO A 131 -6.69 -0.95 -18.58
C PRO A 131 -6.23 -2.35 -18.99
N LEU A 132 -5.68 -3.09 -18.03
CA LEU A 132 -5.29 -4.48 -18.27
C LEU A 132 -6.50 -5.40 -18.05
N PRO A 133 -6.72 -6.39 -18.93
CA PRO A 133 -7.75 -7.40 -18.72
C PRO A 133 -7.41 -8.31 -17.53
N ARG A 134 -8.42 -8.98 -16.96
CA ARG A 134 -8.28 -9.79 -15.72
C ARG A 134 -7.15 -10.82 -15.77
N TRP A 135 -6.88 -11.40 -16.94
CA TRP A 135 -5.85 -12.44 -17.12
C TRP A 135 -4.41 -11.87 -17.17
N ALA A 136 -4.24 -10.58 -17.44
CA ALA A 136 -2.93 -9.90 -17.47
C ALA A 136 -2.67 -9.02 -16.24
N ARG A 137 -3.74 -8.69 -15.52
CA ARG A 137 -3.73 -7.79 -14.37
C ARG A 137 -2.98 -8.41 -13.18
N PRO A 138 -2.14 -7.64 -12.45
CA PRO A 138 -1.58 -8.10 -11.20
C PRO A 138 -2.69 -8.45 -10.19
N ALA A 139 -2.44 -9.47 -9.38
CA ALA A 139 -3.23 -9.77 -8.19
C ALA A 139 -2.47 -9.28 -6.96
N CYS A 140 -3.16 -8.55 -6.10
CA CYS A 140 -2.61 -8.05 -4.84
C CYS A 140 -3.74 -8.03 -3.80
N HIS A 141 -3.51 -8.70 -2.69
CA HIS A 141 -4.37 -8.69 -1.50
C HIS A 141 -3.54 -8.13 -0.37
N ALA A 142 -3.50 -6.80 -0.25
CA ALA A 142 -2.72 -6.15 0.78
C ALA A 142 -3.54 -6.13 2.08
N VAL A 143 -2.91 -6.55 3.17
CA VAL A 143 -3.53 -6.55 4.50
C VAL A 143 -2.67 -5.73 5.44
N GLU A 144 -3.31 -4.83 6.17
CA GLU A 144 -2.69 -4.11 7.27
C GLU A 144 -3.38 -4.48 8.58
N GLN A 145 -2.60 -4.79 9.61
CA GLN A 145 -3.08 -5.23 10.91
C GLN A 145 -2.47 -4.34 11.99
N GLY A 146 -3.27 -3.84 12.92
CA GLY A 146 -2.75 -3.12 14.07
C GLY A 146 -2.37 -4.06 15.21
N GLN A 147 -1.23 -3.80 15.85
CA GLN A 147 -0.85 -4.44 17.10
C GLN A 147 -0.23 -3.40 18.04
N ASP A 148 -0.91 -3.12 19.15
CA ASP A 148 -0.49 -2.13 20.14
C ASP A 148 -0.22 -0.74 19.51
N ARG A 149 1.05 -0.32 19.45
CA ARG A 149 1.51 0.92 18.81
C ARG A 149 2.09 0.71 17.42
N GLU A 150 2.27 -0.54 17.02
CA GLU A 150 2.75 -0.91 15.70
C GLU A 150 1.56 -1.15 14.75
N PHE A 151 1.79 -0.99 13.46
CA PHE A 151 1.00 -1.70 12.45
C PHE A 151 1.89 -2.56 11.57
N ARG A 152 1.33 -3.68 11.13
CA ARG A 152 1.96 -4.65 10.27
C ARG A 152 1.31 -4.60 8.91
N PHE A 153 2.12 -4.65 7.86
CA PHE A 153 1.62 -4.82 6.50
C PHE A 153 2.08 -6.17 5.96
N ASP A 154 1.23 -6.79 5.15
CA ASP A 154 1.54 -7.97 4.33
C ASP A 154 1.02 -7.70 2.91
N ILE A 155 1.95 -7.56 1.96
CA ILE A 155 1.63 -7.12 0.61
C ILE A 155 2.23 -8.11 -0.40
N PRO A 156 1.44 -9.11 -0.83
CA PRO A 156 1.85 -10.06 -1.82
C PRO A 156 1.36 -9.63 -3.22
N VAL A 157 2.28 -9.59 -4.19
CA VAL A 157 2.00 -9.20 -5.57
C VAL A 157 2.31 -10.36 -6.50
N TYR A 158 1.33 -10.73 -7.31
CA TYR A 158 1.40 -11.83 -8.27
C TYR A 158 1.01 -11.36 -9.66
N LEU A 159 1.56 -12.01 -10.68
CA LEU A 159 1.09 -11.93 -12.05
C LEU A 159 0.53 -13.30 -12.46
N PRO A 160 -0.66 -13.37 -13.07
CA PRO A 160 -1.31 -14.66 -13.40
C PRO A 160 -0.42 -15.63 -14.18
N LEU A 161 0.42 -15.13 -15.09
CA LEU A 161 1.28 -15.95 -15.95
C LEU A 161 2.70 -16.18 -15.39
N PHE A 162 3.18 -15.32 -14.50
CA PHE A 162 4.57 -15.34 -14.03
C PHE A 162 4.72 -15.71 -12.54
N GLY A 163 3.59 -15.96 -11.87
CA GLY A 163 3.54 -16.27 -10.45
C GLY A 163 3.85 -15.06 -9.57
N ARG A 164 4.43 -15.33 -8.41
CA ARG A 164 4.80 -14.29 -7.43
C ARG A 164 5.82 -13.35 -8.05
N VAL A 165 5.60 -12.04 -7.93
CA VAL A 165 6.55 -11.00 -8.32
C VAL A 165 7.35 -10.59 -7.11
N ILE A 166 6.66 -10.15 -6.06
CA ILE A 166 7.24 -9.70 -4.80
C ILE A 166 6.23 -9.93 -3.68
N HIS A 167 6.73 -10.25 -2.50
CA HIS A 167 5.95 -10.28 -1.26
C HIS A 167 6.78 -9.60 -0.20
N TYR A 168 6.24 -8.53 0.38
CA TYR A 168 6.92 -7.83 1.46
C TYR A 168 5.97 -7.68 2.64
N ARG A 169 6.52 -7.99 3.80
CA ARG A 169 5.84 -7.89 5.09
C ARG A 169 6.72 -7.13 6.05
N GLY A 170 6.11 -6.33 6.92
CA GLY A 170 6.88 -5.52 7.85
C GLY A 170 6.02 -5.01 8.98
N ARG A 171 6.69 -4.41 9.95
CA ARG A 171 6.07 -3.75 11.10
C ARG A 171 6.62 -2.33 11.19
N LEU A 172 5.75 -1.39 11.51
CA LEU A 172 6.04 0.03 11.56
C LEU A 172 5.46 0.63 12.83
N GLU A 173 6.20 1.55 13.42
CA GLU A 173 5.77 2.40 14.54
C GLU A 173 5.77 3.86 14.10
N ARG A 174 4.84 4.64 14.67
CA ARG A 174 4.80 6.08 14.46
C ARG A 174 6.05 6.69 15.08
N ILE A 175 6.64 7.61 14.36
CA ILE A 175 7.64 8.50 14.95
C ILE A 175 7.05 9.90 15.01
N ASP A 176 7.20 10.54 16.17
CA ASP A 176 6.93 11.95 16.32
C ASP A 176 8.23 12.68 15.91
N GLU A 177 8.21 13.37 14.77
CA GLU A 177 9.28 14.29 14.36
C GLU A 177 9.05 15.69 14.96
#